data_AF-A0A940V5C7-F1
#
_entry.id   AF-A0A940V5C7-F1
#
_cell.length_a   1.000
_cell.length_b   1.000
_cell.length_c   1.000
_cell.angle_alpha   90.00
_cell.angle_beta   90.00
_cell.angle_gamma   90.00
#
_symmetry.space_group_name_H-M   'P 1'
#
loop_
_entity.id
_entity.type
_entity.pdbx_description
1 polymer ?
#
loop_
_entity_poly.entity_id
_entity_poly.type
_entity_poly.pdbx_seq_one_letter_code
_entity_poly.pdbx_strand_id
1 'polypeptide(L)'
;RIRGIFKVLPYTGIIMVLGLLSITGTPPFGTFRSEMSILSGLFKTGHPILGFFNVLFLTVIFAGFLVHFLQMLYGKPSSRQQSGESVSTLALAIPLLVVLCLGLFIPESLNEALNQVVKVILGGV
;
A
#
# COMPACT_ATOMS: atom_id res chain seq x y z
N ARG A 1 22.25 -0.44 -9.58
CA ARG A 1 21.07 -1.27 -9.24
C ARG A 1 21.09 -1.52 -7.73
N ILE A 2 20.01 -1.22 -7.01
CA ILE A 2 19.88 -1.52 -5.57
C ILE A 2 19.48 -2.99 -5.43
N ARG A 3 20.27 -3.79 -4.72
CA ARG A 3 20.06 -5.25 -4.53
C ARG A 3 20.60 -5.70 -3.18
N GLY A 4 19.92 -6.65 -2.56
CA GLY A 4 20.37 -7.30 -1.32
C GLY A 4 20.11 -6.49 -0.06
N ILE A 5 19.03 -5.70 -0.05
CA ILE A 5 18.68 -4.82 1.07
C ILE A 5 18.59 -5.61 2.39
N PHE A 6 17.98 -6.81 2.41
CA PHE A 6 17.88 -7.59 3.66
C PHE A 6 19.24 -7.98 4.26
N LYS A 7 20.30 -8.08 3.45
CA LYS A 7 21.65 -8.42 3.94
C LYS A 7 22.42 -7.21 4.46
N VAL A 8 22.05 -6.00 4.05
CA VAL A 8 22.81 -4.76 4.35
C VAL A 8 22.04 -3.87 5.34
N LEU A 9 20.72 -3.78 5.17
CA LEU A 9 19.79 -2.90 5.88
C LEU A 9 18.47 -3.66 6.21
N PRO A 10 18.48 -4.56 7.21
CA PRO A 10 17.34 -5.41 7.51
C PRO A 10 16.08 -4.65 7.97
N TYR A 11 16.19 -3.62 8.82
CA TYR A 11 15.02 -2.84 9.27
C TYR A 11 14.39 -2.08 8.11
N THR A 12 15.21 -1.47 7.27
CA THR A 12 14.78 -0.79 6.04
C THR A 12 14.06 -1.78 5.12
N GLY A 13 14.60 -2.99 4.96
CA GLY A 13 13.98 -4.05 4.16
C GLY A 13 12.56 -4.40 4.65
N ILE A 14 12.38 -4.56 5.97
CA ILE A 14 11.07 -4.84 6.58
C ILE A 14 10.10 -3.68 6.32
N ILE A 15 10.54 -2.44 6.58
CA ILE A 15 9.72 -1.24 6.34
C ILE A 15 9.34 -1.12 4.86
N MET A 16 10.26 -1.46 3.94
CA MET A 16 10.00 -1.48 2.50
C MET A 16 8.96 -2.52 2.10
N VAL A 17 9.01 -3.73 2.69
CA VAL A 17 7.99 -4.76 2.45
C VAL A 17 6.63 -4.32 2.95
N LEU A 18 6.56 -3.78 4.17
CA LEU A 18 5.30 -3.29 4.72
C LEU A 18 4.76 -2.09 3.93
N GLY A 19 5.65 -1.20 3.45
CA GLY A 19 5.29 -0.10 2.56
C GLY A 19 4.80 -0.57 1.20
N LEU A 20 5.44 -1.59 0.62
CA LEU A 20 4.97 -2.26 -0.61
C LEU A 20 3.55 -2.79 -0.42
N LEU A 21 3.34 -3.60 0.61
CA LEU A 21 2.05 -4.18 0.95
C LEU A 21 0.97 -3.11 1.17
N SER A 22 1.35 -1.99 1.76
CA SER A 22 0.48 -0.83 1.96
C SER A 22 0.05 -0.15 0.66
N ILE A 23 0.99 0.06 -0.28
CA ILE A 23 0.68 0.75 -1.53
C ILE A 23 -0.07 -0.17 -2.50
N THR A 24 0.25 -1.46 -2.52
CA THR A 24 -0.35 -2.41 -3.46
C THR A 24 -1.67 -3.00 -2.95
N GLY A 25 -2.33 -2.34 -1.99
CA GLY A 25 -3.69 -2.70 -1.60
C GLY A 25 -3.82 -4.06 -0.93
N THR A 26 -2.89 -4.49 -0.09
CA THR A 26 -3.07 -5.76 0.64
C THR A 26 -3.77 -5.58 1.99
N PRO A 27 -4.57 -6.56 2.46
CA PRO A 27 -5.01 -6.56 3.86
C PRO A 27 -3.78 -6.54 4.78
N PRO A 28 -3.73 -5.72 5.86
CA PRO A 28 -4.79 -4.96 6.52
C PRO A 28 -4.87 -3.45 6.17
N PHE A 29 -4.28 -3.00 5.07
CA PHE A 29 -4.13 -1.56 4.77
C PHE A 29 -5.40 -0.91 4.20
N GLY A 30 -5.54 0.41 4.39
CA GLY A 30 -6.73 1.16 3.97
C GLY A 30 -6.92 1.23 2.45
N THR A 31 -5.83 1.14 1.69
CA THR A 31 -5.82 1.05 0.22
C THR A 31 -6.65 -0.14 -0.28
N PHE A 32 -6.53 -1.31 0.36
CA PHE A 32 -7.35 -2.49 0.06
C PHE A 32 -8.84 -2.20 0.24
N ARG A 33 -9.23 -1.52 1.34
CA ARG A 33 -10.64 -1.15 1.56
C ARG A 33 -11.17 -0.23 0.47
N SER A 34 -10.35 0.73 0.02
CA SER A 34 -10.70 1.66 -1.06
C SER A 34 -10.97 0.91 -2.37
N GLU A 35 -10.06 0.02 -2.77
CA GLU A 35 -10.18 -0.79 -3.97
C GLU A 35 -11.41 -1.71 -3.93
N MET A 36 -11.65 -2.38 -2.80
CA MET A 36 -12.85 -3.21 -2.61
C MET A 36 -14.15 -2.40 -2.63
N SER A 37 -14.13 -1.16 -2.13
CA SER A 37 -15.28 -0.24 -2.20
C SER A 37 -15.60 0.16 -3.64
N ILE A 38 -14.57 0.52 -4.43
CA ILE A 38 -14.69 0.82 -5.85
C ILE A 38 -15.25 -0.39 -6.60
N LEU A 39 -14.66 -1.57 -6.37
CA LEU A 39 -15.09 -2.81 -7.01
C LEU A 39 -16.56 -3.14 -6.67
N SER A 40 -16.94 -3.03 -5.39
CA SER A 40 -18.33 -3.19 -4.95
C SER A 40 -19.28 -2.22 -5.64
N GLY A 41 -18.87 -0.95 -5.80
CA GLY A 41 -19.63 0.07 -6.52
C GLY A 41 -19.84 -0.25 -8.00
N LEU A 42 -18.81 -0.78 -8.68
CA LEU A 42 -18.89 -1.17 -10.08
C LEU A 42 -19.88 -2.32 -10.29
N PHE A 43 -19.87 -3.32 -9.41
CA PHE A 43 -20.85 -4.42 -9.48
C PHE A 43 -22.27 -3.94 -9.15
N LYS A 44 -22.45 -3.09 -8.13
CA LYS A 44 -23.76 -2.54 -7.76
C LYS A 44 -24.38 -1.66 -8.85
N THR A 45 -23.56 -0.95 -9.62
CA THR A 45 -24.02 -0.07 -10.71
C THR A 45 -24.18 -0.79 -12.05
N GLY A 46 -23.96 -2.11 -12.11
CA GLY A 46 -24.15 -2.89 -13.33
C GLY A 46 -22.99 -2.79 -14.34
N HIS A 47 -21.78 -2.45 -13.89
CA HIS A 47 -20.58 -2.32 -14.74
C HIS A 47 -19.52 -3.43 -14.48
N PRO A 48 -19.85 -4.72 -14.66
CA PRO A 48 -18.94 -5.81 -14.34
C PRO A 48 -17.68 -5.84 -15.23
N ILE A 49 -17.77 -5.32 -16.46
CA ILE A 49 -16.63 -5.21 -17.38
C ILE A 49 -15.56 -4.26 -16.81
N LEU A 50 -15.98 -3.12 -16.26
CA LEU A 50 -15.07 -2.19 -15.58
C LEU A 50 -14.49 -2.82 -14.31
N GLY A 51 -15.29 -3.61 -13.58
CA GLY A 51 -14.81 -4.39 -12.44
C GLY A 51 -13.72 -5.39 -12.82
N PHE A 52 -13.87 -6.09 -13.94
CA PHE A 52 -12.85 -6.99 -14.47
C PHE A 52 -11.54 -6.24 -14.80
N PHE A 53 -11.61 -5.11 -15.51
CA PHE A 53 -10.42 -4.32 -15.82
C PHE A 53 -9.76 -3.75 -14.56
N ASN A 54 -10.54 -3.34 -13.57
CA ASN A 54 -10.02 -2.89 -12.28
C ASN A 54 -9.18 -4.00 -11.62
N VAL A 55 -9.74 -5.20 -11.44
CA VAL A 55 -9.01 -6.34 -10.84
C VAL A 55 -7.79 -6.74 -11.68
N LEU A 56 -7.90 -6.73 -13.01
CA LEU A 56 -6.80 -7.04 -13.92
C LEU A 56 -5.63 -6.07 -13.72
N PHE A 57 -5.89 -4.76 -13.71
CA PHE A 57 -4.85 -3.76 -13.52
C PHE A 57 -4.26 -3.78 -12.11
N LEU A 58 -5.08 -3.98 -11.08
CA LEU A 58 -4.59 -4.21 -9.71
C LEU A 58 -3.62 -5.39 -9.68
N THR A 59 -3.98 -6.50 -10.31
CA THR A 59 -3.15 -7.72 -10.36
C THR A 59 -1.82 -7.46 -11.07
N VAL A 60 -1.84 -6.75 -12.21
CA VAL A 60 -0.63 -6.39 -12.96
C VAL A 60 0.27 -5.47 -12.15
N ILE A 61 -0.28 -4.45 -11.51
CA ILE A 61 0.48 -3.53 -10.64
C ILE A 61 1.09 -4.28 -9.47
N PHE A 62 0.29 -5.09 -8.76
CA PHE A 62 0.75 -5.91 -7.64
C PHE A 62 1.90 -6.84 -8.05
N ALA A 63 1.73 -7.62 -9.11
CA ALA A 63 2.75 -8.55 -9.59
C ALA A 63 4.01 -7.81 -10.06
N GLY A 64 3.85 -6.73 -10.80
CA GLY A 64 4.97 -5.90 -11.29
C GLY A 64 5.79 -5.33 -10.15
N PHE A 65 5.13 -4.73 -9.15
CA PHE A 65 5.79 -4.20 -7.96
C PHE A 65 6.46 -5.30 -7.13
N LEU A 66 5.76 -6.42 -6.90
CA LEU A 66 6.28 -7.55 -6.13
C LEU A 66 7.58 -8.09 -6.73
N VAL A 67 7.61 -8.32 -8.05
CA VAL A 67 8.82 -8.82 -8.74
C VAL A 67 9.98 -7.84 -8.61
N HIS A 68 9.74 -6.54 -8.81
CA HIS A 68 10.79 -5.52 -8.70
C HIS A 68 11.33 -5.41 -7.26
N PHE A 69 10.44 -5.39 -6.27
CA PHE A 69 10.83 -5.30 -4.87
C PHE A 69 11.55 -6.55 -4.38
N LEU A 70 11.08 -7.75 -4.73
CA LEU A 70 11.77 -8.99 -4.36
C LEU A 70 13.20 -9.04 -4.93
N GLN A 71 13.41 -8.55 -6.16
CA GLN A 71 14.76 -8.43 -6.73
C GLN A 71 15.65 -7.43 -5.97
N MET A 72 15.08 -6.31 -5.49
CA MET A 72 15.81 -5.34 -4.66
C MET A 72 16.13 -5.90 -3.28
N LEU A 73 15.19 -6.61 -2.65
CA LEU A 73 15.31 -7.14 -1.30
C LEU A 73 16.26 -8.34 -1.21
N TYR A 74 16.11 -9.33 -2.10
CA TYR A 74 16.84 -10.61 -2.06
C TYR A 74 18.00 -10.71 -3.07
N GLY A 75 18.19 -9.73 -3.94
CA GLY A 75 19.27 -9.74 -4.92
C GLY A 75 20.67 -9.88 -4.30
N LYS A 76 21.66 -10.33 -5.09
CA LYS A 76 23.05 -10.34 -4.63
C LYS A 76 23.54 -8.89 -4.45
N PRO A 77 24.07 -8.51 -3.28
CA PRO A 77 24.59 -7.16 -3.05
C PRO A 77 25.78 -6.92 -3.99
N SER A 78 25.78 -5.80 -4.71
CA SER A 78 26.93 -5.38 -5.53
C SER A 78 27.90 -4.60 -4.65
N SER A 79 29.05 -5.21 -4.33
CA SER A 79 30.27 -4.63 -3.73
C SER A 79 30.12 -3.76 -2.46
N ARG A 80 30.79 -4.17 -1.38
CA ARG A 80 31.25 -3.38 -0.20
C ARG A 80 30.37 -2.19 0.22
N GLN A 81 29.06 -2.39 0.31
CA GLN A 81 28.18 -1.44 1.00
C GLN A 81 28.48 -1.56 2.50
N GLN A 82 28.86 -0.45 3.15
CA GLN A 82 29.02 -0.43 4.60
C GLN A 82 27.67 -0.75 5.26
N SER A 83 27.62 -1.86 6.01
CA SER A 83 26.51 -2.19 6.87
C SER A 83 26.39 -1.11 7.94
N GLY A 84 25.29 -0.38 7.96
CA GLY A 84 25.05 0.68 8.94
C GLY A 84 23.65 1.23 8.79
N GLU A 85 22.70 0.65 9.53
CA GLU A 85 21.40 1.28 9.71
C GLU A 85 21.50 2.31 10.82
N SER A 86 21.03 3.52 10.55
CA SER A 86 20.84 4.53 11.59
C SER A 86 19.55 4.26 12.34
N VAL A 87 19.53 4.52 13.65
CA VAL A 87 18.29 4.55 14.44
C VAL A 87 17.28 5.53 13.84
N SER A 88 17.76 6.58 13.15
CA SER A 88 16.90 7.52 12.42
C SER A 88 16.04 6.86 11.34
N THR A 89 16.43 5.70 10.80
CA THR A 89 15.63 4.94 9.83
C THR A 89 14.31 4.43 10.42
N LEU A 90 14.24 4.23 11.75
CA LEU A 90 13.00 3.88 12.42
C LEU A 90 11.95 4.99 12.34
N ALA A 91 12.34 6.24 12.05
CA ALA A 91 11.38 7.30 11.78
C ALA A 91 10.48 6.99 10.58
N LEU A 92 10.93 6.16 9.62
CA LEU A 92 10.11 5.68 8.52
C LEU A 92 8.99 4.72 8.96
N ALA A 93 9.10 4.12 10.15
CA ALA A 93 8.03 3.32 10.71
C ALA A 93 6.83 4.18 11.16
N ILE A 94 7.04 5.47 11.45
CA ILE A 94 5.96 6.37 11.88
C ILE A 94 4.86 6.50 10.82
N PRO A 95 5.13 6.93 9.57
CA PRO A 95 4.09 7.02 8.55
C PRO A 95 3.49 5.65 8.23
N LEU A 96 4.29 4.58 8.28
CA LEU A 96 3.81 3.22 8.07
C LEU A 96 2.79 2.80 9.13
N LEU A 97 3.08 3.07 10.41
CA LEU A 97 2.16 2.81 11.52
C LEU A 97 0.89 3.63 11.40
N VAL A 98 0.99 4.91 10.98
CA VAL A 98 -0.20 5.74 10.73
C VAL A 98 -1.09 5.11 9.65
N VAL A 99 -0.52 4.72 8.51
CA VAL A 99 -1.30 4.10 7.42
C VAL A 99 -1.86 2.74 7.83
N LEU A 100 -1.11 1.95 8.60
CA LEU A 100 -1.57 0.68 9.15
C LEU A 100 -2.73 0.88 10.13
N CYS A 101 -2.60 1.82 11.07
CA CYS A 101 -3.64 2.16 12.03
C CYS A 101 -4.91 2.63 11.32
N LEU A 102 -4.79 3.51 10.32
CA LEU A 102 -5.93 3.96 9.52
C LEU A 102 -6.56 2.84 8.68
N GLY A 103 -5.77 1.86 8.25
CA GLY A 103 -6.28 0.66 7.56
C GLY A 103 -7.08 -0.28 8.46
N LEU A 104 -6.62 -0.45 9.70
CA LEU A 104 -7.30 -1.26 10.71
C LEU A 104 -8.54 -0.56 11.26
N PHE A 105 -8.42 0.71 11.61
CA PHE A 105 -9.45 1.53 12.24
C PHE A 105 -9.51 2.91 11.57
N ILE A 106 -10.66 3.23 11.00
CA ILE A 106 -10.93 4.58 10.52
C ILE A 106 -11.62 5.33 11.67
N PRO A 107 -11.04 6.43 12.20
CA PRO A 107 -11.69 7.23 13.22
C PRO A 107 -13.07 7.70 12.76
N GLU A 108 -14.04 7.72 13.67
CA GLU A 108 -15.42 8.09 13.35
C GLU A 108 -15.52 9.49 12.73
N SER A 109 -14.76 10.46 13.25
CA SER A 109 -14.65 11.81 12.71
C SER A 109 -14.16 11.85 11.25
N LEU A 110 -13.21 11.00 10.89
CA LEU A 110 -12.73 10.91 9.50
C LEU A 110 -13.78 10.28 8.60
N ASN A 111 -14.46 9.23 9.07
CA ASN A 111 -15.53 8.58 8.33
C ASN A 111 -16.72 9.53 8.09
N GLU A 112 -17.10 10.31 9.10
CA GLU A 112 -18.13 11.35 8.98
C GLU A 112 -17.73 12.43 7.98
N ALA A 113 -16.50 12.93 8.05
CA ALA A 113 -15.98 13.91 7.09
C ALA A 113 -16.01 13.37 5.64
N LEU A 114 -15.58 12.11 5.44
CA LEU A 114 -15.65 11.46 4.12
C LEU A 114 -17.10 11.35 3.63
N ASN A 115 -18.03 10.95 4.51
CA ASN A 115 -19.45 10.84 4.15
C ASN A 115 -20.08 12.20 3.84
N GLN A 116 -19.67 13.28 4.51
CA GLN A 116 -20.11 14.63 4.17
C GLN A 116 -19.63 15.04 2.78
N VAL A 117 -18.37 14.78 2.44
CA VAL A 117 -17.83 15.03 1.09
C VAL A 117 -18.59 14.24 0.03
N VAL A 118 -18.87 12.95 0.29
CA VAL A 118 -19.67 12.11 -0.60
C VAL A 118 -21.08 12.68 -0.80
N LYS A 119 -21.75 13.15 0.27
CA LYS A 119 -23.07 13.79 0.17
C LYS A 119 -23.04 15.03 -0.72
N VAL A 120 -22.06 15.91 -0.51
CA VAL A 120 -21.91 17.14 -1.33
C VAL A 120 -21.69 16.81 -2.81
N ILE A 121 -20.82 15.83 -3.11
CA ILE A 121 -20.53 15.42 -4.49
C ILE A 121 -21.76 14.80 -5.18
N LEU A 122 -22.56 14.03 -4.44
CA LEU A 122 -23.79 13.40 -4.96
C LEU A 122 -25.00 14.34 -4.99
N GLY A 123 -24.84 15.62 -4.61
CA GLY A 123 -25.90 16.62 -4.65
C GLY A 123 -26.84 16.62 -3.45
N GLY A 124 -26.40 16.10 -2.31
CA GLY A 124 -27.12 16.22 -1.03
C GLY A 124 -27.01 17.65 -0.47
N VAL A 125 -28.17 18.28 -0.29
CA VAL A 125 -28.36 19.58 0.40
C VAL A 125 -27.88 19.50 1.85
#